data_AF-A0A0C3QV64-F1
#
_entry.id   AF-A0A0C3QV64-F1
#
_cell.length_a   1.000
_cell.length_b   1.000
_cell.length_c   1.000
_cell.angle_alpha   90.00
_cell.angle_beta   90.00
_cell.angle_gamma   90.00
#
_symmetry.space_group_name_H-M   'P 1'
#
loop_
_entity.id
_entity.type
_entity.pdbx_description
1 polymer ?
#
loop_
_entity_poly.entity_id
_entity_poly.type
_entity_poly.pdbx_seq_one_letter_code
_entity_poly.pdbx_strand_id
1 'polypeptide(L)'
;MSLSGLRTLTLNSTCPTFHEFVAILQASPDLQFLSLKKTWLETGLESPPNSFNTKVFLPRLRGLHIYEASAYQNPFLLDRIEALSLETFEVTARYQRIPEDFTQLCESSGRYIGAFPLPCGEMEALAQIGVMDNQLRFGVGGRTITIRNQR
;
A
#
# COMPACT_ATOMS: atom_id res chain seq x y z
N MET A 1 17.06 -14.80 8.92
CA MET A 1 17.61 -13.61 9.61
C MET A 1 16.42 -12.82 10.13
N SER A 2 16.43 -12.38 11.39
CA SER A 2 15.34 -11.56 11.97
C SER A 2 15.79 -10.11 12.09
N LEU A 3 14.94 -9.17 11.68
CA LEU A 3 15.09 -7.72 11.85
C LEU A 3 14.23 -7.25 13.04
N SER A 4 14.22 -8.02 14.13
CA SER A 4 13.48 -7.70 15.35
C SER A 4 13.91 -6.34 15.89
N GLY A 5 12.94 -5.48 16.20
CA GLY A 5 13.17 -4.09 16.58
C GLY A 5 13.05 -3.07 15.45
N LEU A 6 13.01 -3.48 14.17
CA LEU A 6 12.71 -2.56 13.07
C LEU A 6 11.25 -2.09 13.17
N ARG A 7 11.04 -0.82 13.53
CA ARG A 7 9.70 -0.21 13.68
C ARG A 7 9.26 0.59 12.47
N THR A 8 10.20 1.10 11.67
CA THR A 8 9.91 1.96 10.53
C THR A 8 10.77 1.53 9.35
N LEU A 9 10.13 1.28 8.21
CA LEU A 9 10.78 1.01 6.95
C LEU A 9 10.31 2.05 5.92
N THR A 10 11.26 2.85 5.44
CA THR A 10 11.02 3.80 4.35
C THR A 10 11.92 3.44 3.18
N LEU A 11 11.31 3.12 2.06
CA LEU A 11 12.01 2.91 0.79
C LEU A 11 11.69 4.08 -0.13
N ASN A 12 12.72 4.77 -0.61
CA ASN A 12 12.57 5.95 -1.47
C ASN A 12 13.46 5.81 -2.71
N SER A 13 12.85 5.84 -3.90
CA SER A 13 13.57 5.70 -5.18
C SER A 13 14.44 4.44 -5.24
N THR A 14 13.87 3.32 -4.80
CA THR A 14 14.52 2.00 -4.82
C THR A 14 13.78 1.02 -5.71
N CYS A 15 14.47 -0.02 -6.20
CA CYS A 15 13.88 -1.06 -7.03
C CYS A 15 14.17 -2.47 -6.46
N PRO A 16 13.67 -2.83 -5.25
CA PRO A 16 13.86 -4.18 -4.75
C PRO A 16 13.03 -5.16 -5.59
N THR A 17 13.51 -6.39 -5.71
CA THR A 17 12.64 -7.46 -6.19
C THR A 17 11.49 -7.66 -5.22
N PHE A 18 10.36 -8.13 -5.75
CA PHE A 18 9.21 -8.46 -4.91
C PHE A 18 9.57 -9.46 -3.80
N HIS A 19 10.46 -10.41 -4.11
CA HIS A 19 10.94 -11.43 -3.17
C HIS A 19 11.75 -10.82 -2.04
N GLU A 20 12.74 -9.97 -2.35
CA GLU A 20 13.54 -9.29 -1.33
C GLU A 20 12.66 -8.45 -0.41
N PHE A 21 11.70 -7.73 -1.00
CA PHE A 21 10.80 -6.89 -0.22
C PHE A 21 9.92 -7.72 0.73
N VAL A 22 9.30 -8.80 0.26
CA VAL A 22 8.51 -9.71 1.10
C VAL A 22 9.38 -10.34 2.21
N ALA A 23 10.61 -10.75 1.90
CA ALA A 23 11.53 -11.31 2.88
C ALA A 23 11.87 -10.28 3.99
N ILE A 24 12.06 -9.01 3.63
CA ILE A 24 12.27 -7.93 4.61
C ILE A 24 11.04 -7.78 5.51
N LEU A 25 9.83 -7.77 4.94
CA LEU A 25 8.61 -7.64 5.74
C LEU A 25 8.41 -8.83 6.69
N GLN A 26 8.64 -10.06 6.21
CA GLN A 26 8.59 -11.28 7.03
C GLN A 26 9.63 -11.29 8.15
N ALA A 27 10.81 -10.71 7.89
CA ALA A 27 11.85 -10.57 8.90
C ALA A 27 11.56 -9.45 9.92
N SER A 28 10.54 -8.62 9.71
CA SER A 28 10.28 -7.39 10.48
C SER A 28 8.95 -7.45 11.26
N PRO A 29 8.79 -8.37 12.23
CA PRO A 29 7.52 -8.56 12.94
C PRO A 29 7.10 -7.36 13.80
N ASP A 30 8.04 -6.49 14.17
CA ASP A 30 7.80 -5.30 14.99
C ASP A 30 7.47 -4.04 14.16
N LEU A 31 7.34 -4.17 12.84
CA LEU A 31 7.15 -3.05 11.93
C LEU A 31 5.83 -2.32 12.24
N GLN A 32 5.93 -1.02 12.48
CA GLN A 32 4.81 -0.13 12.77
C GLN A 32 4.49 0.81 11.60
N PHE A 33 5.50 1.20 10.83
CA PHE A 33 5.33 2.13 9.73
C PHE A 33 6.07 1.64 8.48
N LEU A 34 5.34 1.53 7.38
CA LEU A 34 5.87 1.20 6.06
C LEU A 34 5.56 2.33 5.09
N SER A 35 6.60 2.91 4.49
CA SER A 35 6.47 3.94 3.47
C SER A 35 7.24 3.58 2.20
N LEU A 36 6.56 3.58 1.06
CA LEU A 36 7.12 3.36 -0.27
C LEU A 36 6.96 4.66 -1.06
N LYS A 37 8.07 5.28 -1.48
CA LYS A 37 8.06 6.53 -2.26
C LYS A 37 8.84 6.30 -3.54
N LYS A 38 8.20 6.39 -4.72
CA LYS A 38 8.89 6.12 -6.00
C LYS A 38 9.61 4.75 -6.00
N THR A 39 9.03 3.77 -5.31
CA THR A 39 9.62 2.45 -5.14
C THR A 39 8.92 1.48 -6.06
N TRP A 40 9.69 0.87 -6.97
CA TRP A 40 9.20 -0.08 -7.97
C TRP A 40 9.53 -1.49 -7.50
N LEU A 41 8.56 -2.40 -7.52
CA LEU A 41 8.79 -3.78 -7.10
C LEU A 41 9.05 -4.61 -8.35
N GLU A 42 10.28 -5.04 -8.57
CA GLU A 42 10.58 -5.88 -9.72
C GLU A 42 9.89 -7.24 -9.57
N THR A 43 8.89 -7.47 -10.42
CA THR A 43 8.27 -8.77 -10.63
C THR A 43 9.10 -9.47 -11.70
N GLY A 44 9.94 -10.44 -11.31
CA GLY A 44 10.71 -11.23 -12.27
C GLY A 44 9.81 -11.83 -13.36
N LEU A 45 10.36 -12.08 -14.55
CA LEU A 45 9.68 -12.66 -15.71
C LEU A 45 9.08 -14.06 -15.46
N GLU A 46 9.42 -14.68 -14.34
CA GLU A 46 8.86 -15.96 -13.94
C GLU A 46 7.58 -15.72 -13.13
N SER A 47 6.46 -16.18 -13.68
CA SER A 47 5.18 -16.29 -12.98
C SER A 47 5.44 -16.71 -11.53
N PRO A 48 4.92 -15.99 -10.52
CA PRO A 48 5.26 -16.28 -9.14
C PRO A 48 4.92 -17.74 -8.88
N PRO A 49 5.89 -18.58 -8.46
CA PRO A 49 5.62 -19.97 -8.13
C PRO A 49 4.38 -20.10 -7.24
N ASN A 50 3.53 -21.08 -7.49
CA ASN A 50 2.31 -21.33 -6.70
C ASN A 50 2.56 -21.45 -5.17
N SER A 51 3.82 -21.58 -4.74
CA SER A 51 4.27 -21.52 -3.35
C SER A 51 4.18 -20.14 -2.70
N PHE A 52 3.94 -19.06 -3.45
CA PHE A 52 3.92 -17.70 -2.93
C PHE A 52 2.53 -17.23 -2.44
N ASN A 53 1.60 -18.12 -2.10
CA ASN A 53 0.30 -17.71 -1.55
C ASN A 53 0.34 -17.26 -0.07
N THR A 54 1.52 -17.19 0.53
CA THR A 54 1.65 -16.84 1.96
C THR A 54 1.48 -15.34 2.16
N LYS A 55 0.43 -14.96 2.88
CA LYS A 55 0.25 -13.60 3.36
C LYS A 55 1.34 -13.23 4.37
N VAL A 56 1.76 -11.98 4.36
CA VAL A 56 2.68 -11.40 5.34
C VAL A 56 1.87 -10.75 6.43
N PHE A 57 1.86 -11.38 7.60
CA PHE A 57 1.16 -10.87 8.76
C PHE A 57 2.02 -9.83 9.49
N LEU A 58 1.55 -8.58 9.53
CA LEU A 58 2.21 -7.45 10.19
C LEU A 58 1.32 -6.91 11.33
N PRO A 59 1.27 -7.60 12.47
CA PRO A 59 0.30 -7.32 13.54
C PRO A 59 0.49 -5.96 14.20
N ARG A 60 1.66 -5.34 14.07
CA ARG A 60 1.98 -4.05 14.68
C ARG A 60 1.95 -2.90 13.69
N LEU A 61 1.62 -3.13 12.42
CA LEU A 61 1.62 -2.11 11.38
C LEU A 61 0.47 -1.13 11.62
N ARG A 62 0.80 0.13 11.91
CA ARG A 62 -0.13 1.24 12.16
C ARG A 62 -0.19 2.21 10.99
N GLY A 63 0.86 2.30 10.18
CA GLY A 63 0.88 3.15 8.99
C GLY A 63 1.41 2.44 7.75
N LEU A 64 0.66 2.54 6.66
CA LEU A 64 1.05 2.03 5.34
C LEU A 64 0.84 3.13 4.29
N HIS A 65 1.93 3.67 3.76
CA HIS A 65 1.90 4.73 2.77
C HIS A 65 2.63 4.34 1.49
N ILE A 66 1.99 4.49 0.34
CA ILE A 66 2.55 4.21 -0.98
C ILE A 66 2.34 5.44 -1.85
N TYR A 67 3.44 6.09 -2.23
CA TYR A 67 3.44 7.28 -3.07
C TYR A 67 4.05 6.95 -4.43
N GLU A 68 3.33 7.35 -5.48
CA GLU A 68 3.63 6.99 -6.86
C GLU A 68 3.47 5.48 -7.11
N ALA A 69 2.33 4.95 -6.65
CA ALA A 69 1.96 3.56 -6.83
C ALA A 69 1.75 3.23 -8.32
N SER A 70 2.24 2.07 -8.74
CA SER A 70 1.93 1.39 -9.99
C SER A 70 0.54 0.76 -9.91
N ALA A 71 -0.27 0.97 -10.94
CA ALA A 71 -1.58 0.31 -11.10
C ALA A 71 -1.46 -1.22 -11.15
N TYR A 72 -0.31 -1.75 -11.57
CA TYR A 72 -0.09 -3.18 -11.80
C TYR A 72 0.61 -3.86 -10.63
N GLN A 73 1.66 -3.28 -10.06
CA GLN A 73 2.49 -3.98 -9.06
C GLN A 73 1.96 -3.85 -7.64
N ASN A 74 1.44 -2.68 -7.26
CA ASN A 74 0.99 -2.42 -5.90
C ASN A 74 -0.26 -3.20 -5.46
N PRO A 75 -1.24 -3.55 -6.33
CA PRO A 75 -2.33 -4.44 -5.93
C PRO A 75 -1.81 -5.78 -5.38
N PHE A 76 -0.81 -6.38 -6.03
CA PHE A 76 -0.23 -7.65 -5.57
C PHE A 76 0.45 -7.55 -4.20
N LEU A 77 1.09 -6.42 -3.90
CA LEU A 77 1.66 -6.18 -2.58
C LEU A 77 0.56 -6.04 -1.52
N LEU A 78 -0.41 -5.17 -1.80
CA LEU A 78 -1.52 -4.88 -0.91
C LEU A 78 -2.33 -6.14 -0.58
N ASP A 79 -2.50 -7.04 -1.54
CA ASP A 79 -3.26 -8.28 -1.33
C ASP A 79 -2.55 -9.31 -0.44
N ARG A 80 -1.26 -9.13 -0.20
CA ARG A 80 -0.45 -10.04 0.62
C ARG A 80 -0.22 -9.56 2.03
N ILE A 81 -0.31 -8.26 2.29
CA ILE A 81 -0.12 -7.74 3.64
C ILE A 81 -1.42 -7.95 4.44
N GLU A 82 -1.29 -8.44 5.67
CA GLU A 82 -2.36 -8.39 6.65
C GLU A 82 -1.94 -7.48 7.80
N ALA A 83 -2.65 -6.37 7.96
CA ALA A 83 -2.35 -5.32 8.94
C ALA A 83 -3.61 -4.98 9.74
N LEU A 84 -3.94 -5.82 10.73
CA LEU A 84 -5.16 -5.68 11.53
C LEU A 84 -5.15 -4.45 12.46
N SER A 85 -3.96 -3.92 12.77
CA SER A 85 -3.79 -2.74 13.63
C SER A 85 -3.56 -1.45 12.85
N LEU A 86 -3.90 -1.44 11.55
CA LEU A 86 -3.64 -0.30 10.68
C LEU A 86 -4.49 0.90 11.13
N GLU A 87 -3.86 2.04 11.34
CA GLU A 87 -4.53 3.29 11.72
C GLU A 87 -4.58 4.24 10.53
N THR A 88 -3.46 4.39 9.83
CA THR A 88 -3.31 5.28 8.68
C THR A 88 -2.97 4.49 7.42
N PHE A 89 -3.60 4.87 6.31
CA PHE A 89 -3.39 4.24 5.01
C PHE A 89 -3.43 5.31 3.93
N GLU A 90 -2.42 5.36 3.07
CA GLU A 90 -2.39 6.32 1.98
C GLU A 90 -1.80 5.68 0.74
N VAL A 91 -2.56 5.65 -0.35
CA VAL A 91 -2.06 5.27 -1.67
C VAL A 91 -2.22 6.46 -2.60
N THR A 92 -1.12 6.95 -3.16
CA THR A 92 -1.16 7.94 -4.25
C THR A 92 -0.63 7.28 -5.51
N ALA A 93 -1.50 7.06 -6.50
CA ALA A 93 -1.11 6.64 -7.83
C ALA A 93 -0.89 7.86 -8.73
N ARG A 94 0.08 7.76 -9.64
CA ARG A 94 0.30 8.75 -10.69
C ARG A 94 0.03 8.11 -12.03
N TYR A 95 -0.88 8.73 -12.77
CA TYR A 95 -1.23 8.35 -14.11
C TYR A 95 -0.27 9.00 -15.11
N GLN A 96 0.33 8.22 -16.02
CA GLN A 96 1.08 8.73 -17.16
C GLN A 96 0.14 9.03 -18.35
N ARG A 97 0.63 9.59 -19.46
CA ARG A 97 -0.19 10.09 -20.60
C ARG A 97 -1.14 9.06 -21.27
N ILE A 98 -1.11 7.77 -20.89
CA ILE A 98 -1.89 6.69 -21.50
C ILE A 98 -2.86 6.11 -20.47
N PRO A 99 -4.17 5.94 -20.78
CA PRO A 99 -5.19 5.37 -19.87
C PRO A 99 -4.69 4.09 -19.17
N GLU A 100 -4.66 4.10 -17.84
CA GLU A 100 -4.26 2.98 -16.98
C GLU A 100 -5.51 2.50 -16.24
N ASP A 101 -5.65 1.18 -16.13
CA ASP A 101 -6.73 0.57 -15.36
C ASP A 101 -6.32 0.49 -13.89
N PHE A 102 -6.94 1.33 -13.06
CA PHE A 102 -6.70 1.35 -11.62
C PHE A 102 -7.66 0.47 -10.82
N THR A 103 -8.52 -0.32 -11.48
CA THR A 103 -9.56 -1.11 -10.81
C THR A 103 -8.98 -2.00 -9.72
N GLN A 104 -7.94 -2.77 -10.04
CA GLN A 104 -7.29 -3.66 -9.07
C GLN A 104 -6.65 -2.89 -7.90
N LEU A 105 -6.02 -1.75 -8.18
CA LEU A 105 -5.44 -0.92 -7.12
C LEU A 105 -6.50 -0.37 -6.18
N CYS A 106 -7.64 0.06 -6.73
CA CYS A 106 -8.79 0.50 -5.96
C CYS A 106 -9.39 -0.64 -5.12
N GLU A 107 -9.57 -1.83 -5.69
CA GLU A 107 -10.08 -3.00 -4.97
C GLU A 107 -9.18 -3.40 -3.80
N SER A 108 -7.88 -3.55 -4.05
CA SER A 108 -6.89 -3.87 -3.01
C SER A 108 -6.85 -2.80 -1.92
N SER A 109 -6.86 -1.52 -2.30
CA SER A 109 -6.86 -0.39 -1.35
C SER A 109 -8.15 -0.30 -0.54
N GLY A 110 -9.29 -0.61 -1.16
CA GLY A 110 -10.61 -0.58 -0.52
C GLY A 110 -10.69 -1.47 0.71
N ARG A 111 -10.00 -2.62 0.71
CA ARG A 111 -9.93 -3.54 1.86
C ARG A 111 -9.32 -2.89 3.10
N TYR A 112 -8.34 -2.01 2.93
CA TYR A 112 -7.70 -1.26 4.03
C TYR A 112 -8.53 -0.05 4.46
N ILE A 113 -9.14 0.64 3.50
CA ILE A 113 -10.00 1.80 3.78
C ILE A 113 -11.21 1.37 4.62
N GLY A 114 -11.87 0.27 4.25
CA GLY A 114 -13.04 -0.25 4.96
C GLY A 114 -12.74 -1.11 6.20
N ALA A 115 -11.46 -1.34 6.56
CA ALA A 115 -11.12 -2.19 7.70
C ALA A 115 -11.55 -1.58 9.04
N PHE A 116 -11.97 -2.41 9.99
CA PHE A 116 -12.26 -1.98 11.36
C PHE A 116 -11.10 -2.32 12.32
N PRO A 117 -10.89 -1.53 13.39
CA PRO A 117 -11.61 -0.29 13.72
C PRO A 117 -11.22 0.85 12.78
N LEU A 118 -12.14 1.78 12.52
CA LEU A 118 -11.80 3.04 11.85
C LEU A 118 -10.90 3.86 12.80
N PRO A 119 -9.94 4.65 12.27
CA PRO A 119 -9.04 5.44 13.12
C PRO A 119 -9.83 6.39 14.03
N CYS A 120 -9.60 6.30 15.34
CA CYS A 120 -10.20 7.20 16.32
C CYS A 120 -9.50 8.57 16.27
N GLY A 121 -10.20 9.60 15.84
CA GLY A 121 -9.76 11.00 15.83
C GLY A 121 -10.91 11.94 15.44
N GLU A 122 -10.77 13.24 15.68
CA GLU A 122 -11.83 14.27 15.48
C GLU A 122 -12.38 14.37 14.04
N MET A 123 -11.72 13.73 13.08
CA MET A 123 -12.36 13.42 11.80
C MET A 123 -13.31 12.25 12.03
N GLU A 124 -14.59 12.55 12.25
CA GLU A 124 -15.68 11.62 11.95
C GLU A 124 -15.34 10.85 10.68
N ALA A 125 -15.70 9.56 10.62
CA ALA A 125 -15.45 8.67 9.50
C ALA A 125 -16.19 9.12 8.23
N LEU A 126 -15.80 10.28 7.70
CA LEU A 126 -16.34 10.91 6.53
C LEU A 126 -15.80 10.13 5.34
N ALA A 127 -16.73 9.51 4.63
CA ALA A 127 -16.44 8.97 3.31
C ALA A 127 -16.19 10.16 2.37
N GLN A 128 -14.97 10.27 1.86
CA GLN A 128 -14.59 11.25 0.87
C GLN A 128 -14.60 10.57 -0.50
N ILE A 129 -15.44 11.05 -1.39
CA ILE A 129 -15.43 10.68 -2.81
C ILE A 129 -15.41 11.99 -3.58
N GLY A 130 -14.35 12.23 -4.35
CA GLY A 130 -14.19 13.50 -5.05
C GLY A 130 -13.39 13.36 -6.33
N VAL A 131 -13.83 14.08 -7.35
CA VAL A 131 -13.04 14.36 -8.56
C VAL A 131 -12.78 15.85 -8.56
N MET A 132 -11.54 16.25 -8.30
CA MET A 132 -11.11 17.65 -8.27
C MET A 132 -9.69 17.76 -8.82
N ASP A 133 -9.32 18.85 -9.49
CA ASP A 133 -7.93 19.14 -9.87
C ASP A 133 -7.17 17.97 -10.53
N ASN A 134 -7.78 17.32 -11.52
CA ASN A 134 -7.24 16.15 -12.21
C ASN A 134 -6.91 14.96 -11.28
N GLN A 135 -7.57 14.86 -10.12
CA GLN A 135 -7.45 13.74 -9.22
C GLN A 135 -8.80 13.12 -8.86
N LEU A 136 -8.81 11.80 -8.75
CA LEU A 136 -9.87 11.03 -8.10
C LEU A 136 -9.37 10.69 -6.69
N ARG A 137 -10.16 10.98 -5.66
CA ARG A 137 -9.89 10.57 -4.28
C ARG A 137 -11.04 9.78 -3.71
N PHE A 138 -10.71 8.69 -3.05
CA PHE A 138 -11.63 7.87 -2.25
C PHE A 138 -11.02 7.58 -0.88
N GLY A 139 -11.77 7.68 0.21
CA GLY A 139 -11.27 7.33 1.53
C GLY A 139 -12.27 7.50 2.66
N VAL A 140 -11.90 7.02 3.84
CA VAL A 140 -12.67 7.15 5.09
C VAL A 140 -11.69 7.52 6.21
N GLY A 141 -11.94 8.63 6.90
CA GLY A 141 -11.04 9.15 7.94
C GLY A 141 -9.61 9.35 7.40
N GLY A 142 -8.61 8.81 8.11
CA GLY A 142 -7.19 8.86 7.72
C GLY A 142 -6.73 7.81 6.69
N ARG A 143 -7.67 7.11 6.03
CA ARG A 143 -7.37 6.05 5.07
C ARG A 143 -7.87 6.41 3.67
N THR A 144 -6.95 6.58 2.72
CA THR A 144 -7.29 7.12 1.40
C THR A 144 -6.52 6.47 0.27
N ILE A 145 -7.14 6.45 -0.91
CA ILE A 145 -6.51 6.29 -2.22
C ILE A 145 -6.75 7.56 -3.03
N THR A 146 -5.70 8.07 -3.67
CA THR A 146 -5.75 9.21 -4.58
C THR A 146 -5.09 8.82 -5.89
N ILE A 147 -5.79 8.98 -7.01
CA ILE A 147 -5.25 8.81 -8.37
C ILE A 147 -5.11 10.21 -8.96
N ARG A 148 -3.89 10.62 -9.33
CA ARG A 148 -3.61 11.95 -9.91
C ARG A 148 -3.12 11.85 -11.35
N ASN A 149 -3.64 12.72 -12.20
CA ASN A 149 -3.12 12.95 -13.55
C ASN A 149 -2.14 14.14 -13.53
N GLN A 150 -0.93 13.93 -14.06
CA GLN A 150 0.04 14.99 -14.29
C GLN A 150 -0.20 15.62 -15.66
N ARG A 151 -0.75 16.83 -15.68
CA ARG A 151 -0.70 17.70 -16.86
C ARG A 151 0.70 18.27 -17.04
#